data_AF-A0A951ESZ9-F1
#
_entry.id   AF-A0A951ESZ9-F1
#
_cell.length_a   1.000
_cell.length_b   1.000
_cell.length_c   1.000
_cell.angle_alpha   90.00
_cell.angle_beta   90.00
_cell.angle_gamma   90.00
#
_symmetry.space_group_name_H-M   'P 1'
#
loop_
_entity.id
_entity.type
_entity.pdbx_description
1 polymer ?
#
loop_
_entity_poly.entity_id
_entity_poly.type
_entity_poly.pdbx_seq_one_letter_code
_entity_poly.pdbx_strand_id
1 'polypeptide(L)'
;MNTPGSIPGFLFYPHVGQVWIEGPYGAEGAAETAARKRIFVCRPSAASEETPCARTIIAALVKRACRRPSTASDVATLMNFYEAGRADNGTFDDGIETVIERVLADPEFVYRLEPEPPGLPVGKTYRISDLALASRLSFFLWSSVPDNELIDVAAQGKLKDPVVLEKQVRRMLADPKSDALISNFTGQWLGVRALRTSEPVVNLFPDFDDNLRLAYQREIELFFDSIVHEDRSVVDLLDGGYTYVNERLAKHYGIPNIYGPQFRYVTLPPELDMRRGLLGKGGLMTITSAAAHTSPVTRGKSFLQTFMGVSPPDPPPNVPKPKEPPVDLTGNTKTPTMRETLALHHTNPTCASCHALFEPMGIALENFDAVGTWRTLDGDSPIDATGVLVDGTKVDGVASLRGWLLKGSDQFVRVVTERLLTYALGRGVEFQDMPLVRSVVNESAPNRYRFTSLVMGIVKSPAFQMNMKTEEAAPQQAAR
;
A
#
# COMPACT_ATOMS: atom_id res chain seq x y z
N MET A 1 -14.42 28.53 15.59
CA MET A 1 -14.94 28.85 16.94
C MET A 1 -16.03 27.85 17.30
N ASN A 2 -15.78 27.05 18.33
CA ASN A 2 -16.72 26.36 19.22
C ASN A 2 -15.87 25.42 20.09
N THR A 3 -15.10 25.98 21.02
CA THR A 3 -14.51 25.17 22.11
C THR A 3 -15.64 24.73 23.02
N PRO A 4 -15.92 23.41 23.17
CA PRO A 4 -16.81 22.95 24.22
C PRO A 4 -16.18 23.37 25.54
N GLY A 5 -16.94 24.04 26.41
CA GLY A 5 -16.48 24.38 27.75
C GLY A 5 -16.04 23.12 28.52
N SER A 6 -15.24 23.33 29.56
CA SER A 6 -14.68 22.27 30.39
C SER A 6 -15.76 21.32 30.94
N ILE A 7 -15.86 20.13 30.35
CA ILE A 7 -16.65 19.02 30.91
C ILE A 7 -15.86 18.48 32.11
N PRO A 8 -16.42 18.43 33.33
CA PRO A 8 -15.76 17.84 34.49
C PRO A 8 -15.31 16.41 34.20
N GLY A 9 -14.02 16.10 34.38
CA GLY A 9 -13.43 14.78 34.11
C GLY A 9 -12.66 14.67 32.78
N PHE A 10 -12.75 15.66 31.89
CA PHE A 10 -11.97 15.69 30.63
C PHE A 10 -10.83 16.71 30.72
N LEU A 11 -9.59 16.26 30.51
CA LEU A 11 -8.43 17.13 30.31
C LEU A 11 -8.37 17.56 28.84
N PHE A 12 -8.70 18.82 28.56
CA PHE A 12 -8.51 19.39 27.22
C PHE A 12 -7.04 19.80 27.08
N TYR A 13 -6.29 19.10 26.23
CA TYR A 13 -4.94 19.52 25.87
C TYR A 13 -5.00 20.85 25.10
N PRO A 14 -4.06 21.79 25.33
CA PRO A 14 -3.97 22.99 24.52
C PRO A 14 -3.80 22.61 23.05
N HIS A 15 -4.69 23.11 22.20
CA HIS A 15 -4.64 22.90 20.75
C HIS A 15 -4.57 24.26 20.04
N VAL A 16 -3.87 24.29 18.92
CA VAL A 16 -3.82 25.48 18.06
C VAL A 16 -5.11 25.49 17.24
N GLY A 17 -6.02 26.42 17.54
CA GLY A 17 -7.31 26.50 16.86
C GLY A 17 -7.23 27.01 15.41
N GLN A 18 -6.27 27.88 15.11
CA GLN A 18 -6.04 28.38 13.75
C GLN A 18 -4.61 28.90 13.59
N VAL A 19 -4.04 28.67 12.41
CA VAL A 19 -2.79 29.30 11.95
C VAL A 19 -3.11 30.07 10.67
N TRP A 20 -2.77 31.36 10.64
CA TRP A 20 -2.81 32.17 9.43
C TRP A 20 -1.38 32.35 8.93
N ILE A 21 -1.15 32.02 7.66
CA ILE A 21 0.12 32.26 6.98
C ILE A 21 -0.17 33.27 5.88
N GLU A 22 0.35 34.48 6.02
CA GLU A 22 0.24 35.54 5.01
C GLU A 22 1.62 35.81 4.39
N GLY A 23 1.68 35.81 3.06
CA GLY A 23 2.91 35.95 2.28
C GLY A 23 3.23 34.71 1.42
N PRO A 24 4.46 34.60 0.88
CA PRO A 24 5.52 35.61 0.94
C PRO A 24 5.18 36.89 0.18
N TYR A 25 5.32 38.05 0.83
CA TYR A 25 5.23 39.35 0.17
C TYR A 25 6.56 39.67 -0.53
N GLY A 26 6.52 40.10 -1.80
CA GLY A 26 7.75 40.39 -2.56
C GLY A 26 8.61 39.15 -2.79
N ALA A 27 7.99 37.98 -2.98
CA ALA A 27 8.70 36.73 -3.15
C ALA A 27 9.59 36.75 -4.40
N GLU A 28 10.89 36.64 -4.20
CA GLU A 28 11.83 36.29 -5.27
C GLU A 28 11.80 34.76 -5.44
N GLY A 29 11.78 34.28 -6.68
CA GLY A 29 11.80 32.84 -6.97
C GLY A 29 12.99 32.15 -6.30
N ALA A 30 12.80 30.96 -5.74
CA ALA A 30 13.86 30.25 -5.06
C ALA A 30 15.01 29.88 -6.03
N ALA A 31 16.11 30.64 -5.98
CA ALA A 31 17.22 30.50 -6.92
C ALA A 31 17.87 29.10 -6.89
N GLU A 32 17.93 28.48 -5.71
CA GLU A 32 18.57 27.18 -5.50
C GLU A 32 17.65 26.23 -4.72
N THR A 33 16.93 25.37 -5.45
CA THR A 33 16.14 24.26 -4.88
C THR A 33 16.76 22.92 -5.23
N ALA A 34 16.42 21.87 -4.48
CA ALA A 34 16.84 20.51 -4.83
C ALA A 34 16.36 20.08 -6.22
N ALA A 35 15.18 20.55 -6.65
CA ALA A 35 14.65 20.31 -7.99
C ALA A 35 15.48 21.04 -9.06
N ARG A 36 15.76 22.34 -8.87
CA ARG A 36 16.60 23.13 -9.80
C ARG A 36 17.98 22.52 -9.98
N LYS A 37 18.62 22.08 -8.89
CA LYS A 37 19.92 21.37 -8.97
C LYS A 37 19.87 20.08 -9.79
N ARG A 38 18.72 19.40 -9.84
CA ARG A 38 18.53 18.16 -10.63
C ARG A 38 18.23 18.42 -12.10
N ILE A 39 17.62 19.57 -12.41
CA ILE A 39 17.25 20.02 -13.76
C ILE A 39 18.46 20.68 -14.44
N PHE A 40 19.02 21.71 -13.81
CA PHE A 40 20.12 22.52 -14.32
C PHE A 40 21.48 21.84 -14.08
N VAL A 41 21.71 20.73 -14.78
CA VAL A 41 22.99 19.99 -14.77
C VAL A 41 24.13 20.72 -15.49
N CYS A 42 23.81 21.78 -16.24
CA CYS A 42 24.73 22.73 -16.85
C CYS A 42 24.24 24.13 -16.50
N ARG A 43 25.16 25.07 -16.26
CA ARG A 43 24.83 26.49 -16.04
C ARG A 43 25.76 27.34 -16.91
N PRO A 44 25.24 28.08 -17.90
CA PRO A 44 26.07 28.92 -18.74
C PRO A 44 26.55 30.15 -17.96
N SER A 45 27.80 30.55 -18.18
CA SER A 45 28.41 31.77 -17.63
C SER A 45 28.42 32.93 -18.64
N ALA A 46 28.25 32.61 -19.92
CA ALA A 46 28.16 33.55 -21.03
C ALA A 46 27.09 33.13 -22.05
N ALA A 47 26.58 34.08 -22.83
CA ALA A 47 25.54 33.85 -23.84
C ALA A 47 25.93 32.76 -24.87
N SER A 48 27.20 32.66 -25.23
CA SER A 48 27.71 31.64 -26.16
C SER A 48 27.63 30.21 -25.60
N GLU A 49 27.54 30.05 -24.28
CA GLU A 49 27.47 28.75 -23.61
C GLU A 49 26.03 28.27 -23.41
N GLU A 50 25.04 29.14 -23.63
CA GLU A 50 23.63 28.82 -23.39
C GLU A 50 23.15 27.65 -24.24
N THR A 51 23.33 27.70 -25.57
CA THR A 51 22.84 26.65 -26.46
C THR A 51 23.46 25.27 -26.15
N PRO A 52 24.79 25.12 -25.97
CA PRO A 52 25.38 23.87 -25.50
C PRO A 52 24.86 23.39 -24.14
N CYS A 53 24.68 24.30 -23.17
CA CYS A 53 24.13 23.95 -21.87
C CYS A 53 22.67 23.51 -21.94
N ALA A 54 21.83 24.22 -22.70
CA ALA A 54 20.44 23.86 -22.93
C ALA A 54 20.34 22.46 -23.52
N ARG A 55 21.09 22.15 -24.58
CA ARG A 55 21.13 20.80 -25.18
C ARG A 55 21.49 19.72 -24.15
N THR A 56 22.43 20.00 -23.26
CA THR A 56 22.84 19.07 -22.18
C THR A 56 21.71 18.84 -21.18
N ILE A 57 21.04 19.91 -20.74
CA ILE A 57 19.88 19.83 -19.84
C ILE A 57 18.73 19.06 -20.50
N ILE A 58 18.39 19.40 -21.74
CA ILE A 58 17.32 18.75 -22.51
C ILE A 58 17.58 17.25 -22.65
N ALA A 59 18.81 16.86 -23.03
CA ALA A 59 19.17 15.45 -23.14
C ALA A 59 19.00 14.71 -21.79
N ALA A 60 19.39 15.33 -20.67
CA ALA A 60 19.23 14.77 -19.34
C ALA A 60 17.75 14.66 -18.91
N LEU A 61 16.93 15.66 -19.25
CA LEU A 61 15.49 15.69 -19.00
C LEU A 61 14.78 14.58 -19.78
N VAL A 62 14.99 14.51 -21.09
CA VAL A 62 14.42 13.47 -21.96
C VAL A 62 14.83 12.09 -21.48
N LYS A 63 16.12 11.89 -21.12
CA LYS A 63 16.61 10.60 -20.64
C LYS A 63 15.77 10.06 -19.48
N ARG A 64 15.43 10.93 -18.53
CA ARG A 64 14.64 10.58 -17.34
C ARG A 64 13.15 10.51 -17.62
N ALA A 65 12.60 11.51 -18.30
CA ALA A 65 11.17 11.65 -18.56
C ALA A 65 10.64 10.55 -19.49
N CYS A 66 11.34 10.29 -20.59
CA CYS A 66 11.01 9.26 -21.58
C CYS A 66 11.60 7.89 -21.22
N ARG A 67 12.43 7.81 -20.16
CA ARG A 67 12.97 6.55 -19.60
C ARG A 67 13.84 5.76 -20.59
N ARG A 68 14.50 6.46 -21.52
CA ARG A 68 15.38 5.93 -22.57
C ARG A 68 16.47 6.94 -22.90
N PRO A 69 17.61 6.55 -23.49
CA PRO A 69 18.57 7.53 -24.01
C PRO A 69 17.90 8.55 -24.95
N SER A 70 18.26 9.82 -24.81
CA SER A 70 17.81 10.89 -25.70
C SER A 70 18.45 10.73 -27.09
N THR A 71 17.68 10.98 -28.14
CA THR A 71 18.16 11.03 -29.52
C THR A 71 18.45 12.47 -29.93
N ALA A 72 19.22 12.65 -31.03
CA ALA A 72 19.44 13.97 -31.60
C ALA A 72 18.14 14.66 -32.05
N SER A 73 17.14 13.87 -32.47
CA SER A 73 15.82 14.37 -32.89
C SER A 73 15.01 14.89 -31.71
N ASP A 74 15.04 14.19 -30.56
CA ASP A 74 14.38 14.65 -29.34
C ASP A 74 14.93 16.02 -28.93
N VAL A 75 16.27 16.14 -28.90
CA VAL A 75 16.94 17.39 -28.52
C VAL A 75 16.63 18.50 -29.51
N ALA A 76 16.70 18.23 -30.82
CA ALA A 76 16.40 19.24 -31.84
C ALA A 76 14.96 19.75 -31.74
N THR A 77 13.99 18.87 -31.52
CA THR A 77 12.58 19.24 -31.38
C THR A 77 12.36 20.12 -30.14
N LEU A 78 12.95 19.75 -29.00
CA LEU A 78 12.81 20.51 -27.75
C LEU A 78 13.61 21.81 -27.75
N MET A 79 14.70 21.91 -28.52
CA MET A 79 15.43 23.18 -28.69
C MET A 79 14.54 24.27 -29.31
N ASN A 80 13.57 23.93 -30.16
CA ASN A 80 12.61 24.91 -30.69
C ASN A 80 11.75 25.53 -29.58
N PHE A 81 11.39 24.75 -28.56
CA PHE A 81 10.64 25.24 -27.39
C PHE A 81 11.52 26.09 -26.48
N TYR A 82 12.80 25.72 -26.32
CA TYR A 82 13.78 26.55 -25.62
C TYR A 82 13.95 27.91 -26.32
N GLU A 83 14.11 27.92 -27.64
CA GLU A 83 14.26 29.15 -28.43
C GLU A 83 13.01 30.04 -28.33
N ALA A 84 11.81 29.43 -28.32
CA ALA A 84 10.56 30.15 -28.11
C ALA A 84 10.49 30.81 -26.72
N GLY A 85 10.87 30.09 -25.66
CA GLY A 85 10.92 30.65 -24.30
C GLY A 85 12.05 31.69 -24.12
N ARG A 86 13.12 31.64 -24.92
CA ARG A 86 14.17 32.68 -24.94
C ARG A 86 13.81 33.92 -25.77
N ALA A 87 12.79 33.85 -26.62
CA ALA A 87 12.36 34.99 -27.41
C ALA A 87 11.78 36.10 -26.51
N ASP A 88 11.55 37.30 -27.08
CA ASP A 88 10.83 38.41 -26.43
C ASP A 88 11.32 38.79 -25.02
N ASN A 89 12.65 38.88 -24.86
CA ASN A 89 13.34 39.18 -23.59
C ASN A 89 13.20 38.11 -22.49
N GLY A 90 12.85 36.88 -22.84
CA GLY A 90 12.96 35.74 -21.92
C GLY A 90 14.41 35.54 -21.45
N THR A 91 14.58 34.74 -20.41
CA THR A 91 15.85 34.35 -19.79
C THR A 91 16.21 32.91 -20.12
N PHE A 92 17.45 32.49 -19.86
CA PHE A 92 17.88 31.08 -20.01
C PHE A 92 16.89 30.11 -19.36
N ASP A 93 16.44 30.48 -18.16
CA ASP A 93 15.50 29.72 -17.35
C ASP A 93 14.11 29.63 -17.98
N ASP A 94 13.59 30.73 -18.55
CA ASP A 94 12.29 30.73 -19.24
C ASP A 94 12.31 29.77 -20.44
N GLY A 95 13.42 29.72 -21.17
CA GLY A 95 13.64 28.72 -22.23
C GLY A 95 13.59 27.28 -21.71
N ILE A 96 14.25 27.00 -20.59
CA ILE A 96 14.22 25.65 -19.98
C ILE A 96 12.84 25.32 -19.41
N GLU A 97 12.12 26.31 -18.87
CA GLU A 97 10.75 26.16 -18.39
C GLU A 97 9.81 25.70 -19.50
N THR A 98 9.81 26.36 -20.66
CA THR A 98 8.99 25.95 -21.81
C THR A 98 9.32 24.52 -22.28
N VAL A 99 10.59 24.11 -22.20
CA VAL A 99 10.96 22.71 -22.48
C VAL A 99 10.34 21.75 -21.47
N ILE A 100 10.41 22.08 -20.17
CA ILE A 100 9.84 21.25 -19.11
C ILE A 100 8.32 21.11 -19.32
N GLU A 101 7.62 22.21 -19.58
CA GLU A 101 6.19 22.19 -19.90
C GLU A 101 5.88 21.22 -21.05
N ARG A 102 6.64 21.32 -22.14
CA ARG A 102 6.46 20.43 -23.30
C ARG A 102 6.74 18.97 -22.96
N VAL A 103 7.78 18.68 -22.19
CA VAL A 103 8.12 17.32 -21.76
C VAL A 103 7.02 16.75 -20.85
N LEU A 104 6.51 17.53 -19.90
CA LEU A 104 5.46 17.10 -18.98
C LEU A 104 4.10 16.88 -19.69
N ALA A 105 3.86 17.57 -20.79
CA ALA A 105 2.69 17.37 -21.64
C ALA A 105 2.85 16.26 -22.68
N ASP A 106 4.03 15.64 -22.82
CA ASP A 106 4.28 14.64 -23.85
C ASP A 106 3.61 13.28 -23.52
N PRO A 107 2.94 12.62 -24.48
CA PRO A 107 2.40 11.29 -24.28
C PRO A 107 3.43 10.24 -23.81
N GLU A 108 4.69 10.34 -24.23
CA GLU A 108 5.75 9.42 -23.80
C GLU A 108 6.12 9.63 -22.32
N PHE A 109 5.89 10.82 -21.75
CA PHE A 109 6.00 11.07 -20.32
C PHE A 109 4.78 10.52 -19.57
N VAL A 110 3.58 10.91 -20.00
CA VAL A 110 2.29 10.59 -19.36
C VAL A 110 1.99 9.10 -19.37
N TYR A 111 2.27 8.42 -20.49
CA TYR A 111 2.02 6.99 -20.66
C TYR A 111 3.31 6.17 -20.64
N ARG A 112 3.24 4.97 -20.07
CA ARG A 112 4.34 3.99 -20.15
C ARG A 112 4.12 3.13 -21.39
N LEU A 113 4.56 3.65 -22.53
CA LEU A 113 4.43 2.96 -23.81
C LEU A 113 5.39 1.78 -23.88
N GLU A 114 4.90 0.66 -24.40
CA GLU A 114 5.68 -0.55 -24.64
C GLU A 114 5.62 -0.86 -26.13
N PRO A 115 6.61 -0.40 -26.91
CA PRO A 115 6.52 -0.44 -28.36
C PRO A 115 6.46 -1.88 -28.87
N GLU A 116 5.53 -2.12 -29.79
CA GLU A 116 5.38 -3.41 -30.45
C GLU A 116 6.46 -3.62 -31.52
N PRO A 117 6.93 -4.86 -31.72
CA PRO A 117 7.78 -5.19 -32.86
C PRO A 117 7.06 -4.89 -34.20
N PRO A 118 7.72 -4.22 -35.15
CA PRO A 118 7.14 -3.96 -36.47
C PRO A 118 6.71 -5.26 -37.16
N GLY A 119 5.52 -5.28 -37.76
CA GLY A 119 5.01 -6.43 -38.52
C GLY A 119 4.55 -7.63 -37.67
N LEU A 120 4.47 -7.50 -36.34
CA LEU A 120 3.95 -8.58 -35.50
C LEU A 120 2.45 -8.81 -35.79
N PRO A 121 1.98 -10.05 -36.01
CA PRO A 121 0.56 -10.36 -36.15
C PRO A 121 -0.20 -10.24 -34.83
N VAL A 122 -1.48 -9.88 -34.90
CA VAL A 122 -2.40 -9.88 -33.74
C VAL A 122 -2.45 -11.26 -33.09
N GLY A 123 -2.53 -11.28 -31.76
CA GLY A 123 -2.56 -12.50 -30.94
C GLY A 123 -1.20 -13.16 -30.73
N LYS A 124 -0.12 -12.64 -31.34
CA LYS A 124 1.24 -13.14 -31.08
C LYS A 124 1.85 -12.48 -29.86
N THR A 125 2.52 -13.30 -29.06
CA THR A 125 3.30 -12.84 -27.92
C THR A 125 4.68 -12.38 -28.36
N TYR A 126 5.21 -11.37 -27.66
CA TYR A 126 6.54 -10.83 -27.89
C TYR A 126 7.18 -10.44 -26.57
N ARG A 127 8.50 -10.46 -26.53
CA ARG A 127 9.26 -9.97 -25.39
C ARG A 127 9.30 -8.46 -25.45
N ILE A 128 9.00 -7.80 -24.33
CA ILE A 128 9.15 -6.35 -24.23
C ILE A 128 10.62 -5.96 -24.36
N SER A 129 10.90 -4.75 -24.84
CA SER A 129 12.27 -4.25 -24.92
C SER A 129 12.90 -4.13 -23.53
N ASP A 130 14.23 -4.16 -23.45
CA ASP A 130 14.93 -3.98 -22.18
C ASP A 130 14.63 -2.62 -21.53
N LEU A 131 14.36 -1.57 -22.32
CA LEU A 131 13.91 -0.26 -21.83
C LEU A 131 12.49 -0.32 -21.24
N ALA A 132 11.58 -1.04 -21.87
CA ALA A 132 10.25 -1.28 -21.33
C ALA A 132 10.32 -2.12 -20.03
N LEU A 133 11.19 -3.13 -19.98
CA LEU A 133 11.43 -3.93 -18.77
C LEU A 133 12.01 -3.08 -17.63
N ALA A 134 12.97 -2.19 -17.91
CA ALA A 134 13.48 -1.22 -16.95
C ALA A 134 12.36 -0.32 -16.40
N SER A 135 11.48 0.18 -17.28
CA SER A 135 10.30 0.94 -16.88
C SER A 135 9.39 0.11 -15.96
N ARG A 136 8.98 -1.11 -16.35
CA ARG A 136 8.16 -2.00 -15.50
C ARG A 136 8.78 -2.21 -14.12
N LEU A 137 10.08 -2.53 -14.05
CA LEU A 137 10.80 -2.72 -12.79
C LEU A 137 10.76 -1.47 -11.91
N SER A 138 11.04 -0.30 -12.49
CA SER A 138 11.08 0.96 -11.73
C SER A 138 9.74 1.33 -11.12
N PHE A 139 8.64 1.14 -11.85
CA PHE A 139 7.31 1.45 -11.30
C PHE A 139 6.82 0.37 -10.35
N PHE A 140 7.20 -0.89 -10.55
CA PHE A 140 6.90 -1.95 -9.60
C PHE A 140 7.65 -1.72 -8.27
N LEU A 141 8.96 -1.50 -8.31
CA LEU A 141 9.77 -1.49 -7.09
C LEU A 141 9.92 -0.11 -6.46
N TRP A 142 9.89 0.96 -7.26
CA TRP A 142 10.15 2.33 -6.80
C TRP A 142 8.98 3.30 -7.00
N SER A 143 7.89 2.89 -7.67
CA SER A 143 6.80 3.79 -8.07
C SER A 143 7.29 5.10 -8.73
N SER A 144 8.40 5.02 -9.47
CA SER A 144 9.09 6.18 -10.05
C SER A 144 9.87 5.76 -11.29
N VAL A 145 10.47 6.72 -11.99
CA VAL A 145 11.28 6.47 -13.19
C VAL A 145 12.56 5.67 -12.86
N PRO A 146 13.08 4.87 -13.81
CA PRO A 146 14.35 4.18 -13.63
C PRO A 146 15.48 5.20 -13.47
N ASP A 147 16.52 4.81 -12.74
CA ASP A 147 17.73 5.61 -12.61
C ASP A 147 18.65 5.43 -13.82
N ASN A 148 19.73 6.22 -13.88
CA ASN A 148 20.66 6.19 -14.99
C ASN A 148 21.28 4.81 -15.19
N GLU A 149 21.66 4.12 -14.10
CA GLU A 149 22.24 2.77 -14.19
C GLU A 149 21.29 1.79 -14.88
N LEU A 150 20.03 1.75 -14.46
CA LEU A 150 19.05 0.84 -15.05
C LEU A 150 18.74 1.19 -16.52
N ILE A 151 18.63 2.48 -16.85
CA ILE A 151 18.45 2.93 -18.25
C ILE A 151 19.66 2.52 -19.09
N ASP A 152 20.88 2.69 -18.60
CA ASP A 152 22.10 2.41 -19.36
C ASP A 152 22.31 0.91 -19.56
N VAL A 153 22.03 0.07 -18.55
CA VAL A 153 22.05 -1.40 -18.69
C VAL A 153 21.00 -1.86 -19.69
N ALA A 154 19.79 -1.29 -19.64
CA ALA A 154 18.72 -1.61 -20.57
C ALA A 154 19.03 -1.17 -22.01
N ALA A 155 19.59 0.03 -22.18
CA ALA A 155 20.00 0.55 -23.50
C ALA A 155 21.09 -0.31 -24.15
N GLN A 156 21.92 -0.98 -23.35
CA GLN A 156 22.93 -1.94 -23.84
C GLN A 156 22.34 -3.32 -24.17
N GLY A 157 21.03 -3.53 -23.97
CA GLY A 157 20.37 -4.82 -24.23
C GLY A 157 20.84 -5.94 -23.29
N LYS A 158 21.33 -5.59 -22.09
CA LYS A 158 21.86 -6.52 -21.10
C LYS A 158 20.84 -6.93 -20.05
N LEU A 159 19.74 -6.20 -19.89
CA LEU A 159 18.75 -6.45 -18.84
C LEU A 159 17.96 -7.75 -19.07
N LYS A 160 17.90 -8.25 -20.30
CA LYS A 160 17.36 -9.58 -20.61
C LYS A 160 18.19 -10.75 -20.07
N ASP A 161 19.47 -10.52 -19.74
CA ASP A 161 20.30 -11.55 -19.13
C ASP A 161 19.79 -11.84 -17.71
N PRO A 162 19.48 -13.10 -17.34
CA PRO A 162 18.91 -13.42 -16.04
C PRO A 162 19.78 -13.02 -14.84
N VAL A 163 21.11 -13.06 -14.98
CA VAL A 163 22.06 -12.69 -13.92
C VAL A 163 22.10 -11.18 -13.75
N VAL A 164 22.11 -10.43 -14.87
CA VAL A 164 22.04 -8.96 -14.84
C VAL A 164 20.71 -8.48 -14.27
N LEU A 165 19.59 -9.09 -14.69
CA LEU A 165 18.26 -8.79 -14.20
C LEU A 165 18.18 -8.97 -12.68
N GLU A 166 18.64 -10.12 -12.18
CA GLU A 166 18.63 -10.40 -10.75
C GLU A 166 19.48 -9.39 -9.96
N LYS A 167 20.67 -9.05 -10.47
CA LYS A 167 21.52 -8.03 -9.85
C LYS A 167 20.80 -6.68 -9.75
N GLN A 168 20.11 -6.25 -10.82
CA GLN A 168 19.38 -4.98 -10.82
C GLN A 168 18.18 -5.02 -9.86
N VAL A 169 17.38 -6.10 -9.84
CA VAL A 169 16.26 -6.22 -8.91
C VAL A 169 16.72 -6.15 -7.45
N ARG A 170 17.78 -6.88 -7.09
CA ARG A 170 18.34 -6.84 -5.73
C ARG A 170 18.85 -5.45 -5.35
N ARG A 171 19.54 -4.78 -6.27
CA ARG A 171 19.99 -3.39 -6.07
C ARG A 171 18.80 -2.47 -5.82
N MET A 172 17.74 -2.60 -6.62
CA MET A 172 16.55 -1.76 -6.50
C MET A 172 15.79 -1.99 -5.20
N LEU A 173 15.68 -3.23 -4.74
CA LEU A 173 15.06 -3.55 -3.44
C LEU A 173 15.88 -3.07 -2.24
N ALA A 174 17.17 -2.79 -2.41
CA ALA A 174 18.04 -2.25 -1.37
C ALA A 174 18.16 -0.71 -1.41
N ASP A 175 17.64 -0.07 -2.45
CA ASP A 175 17.68 1.38 -2.63
C ASP A 175 16.52 2.05 -1.86
N PRO A 176 16.71 3.15 -1.13
CA PRO A 176 15.64 3.81 -0.36
C PRO A 176 14.37 4.14 -1.15
N LYS A 177 14.42 4.20 -2.49
CA LYS A 177 13.21 4.33 -3.31
C LYS A 177 12.23 3.15 -3.16
N SER A 178 12.65 1.98 -2.69
CA SER A 178 11.73 0.86 -2.40
C SER A 178 10.78 1.12 -1.23
N ASP A 179 10.99 2.19 -0.44
CA ASP A 179 10.00 2.69 0.52
C ASP A 179 8.64 2.98 -0.16
N ALA A 180 8.67 3.33 -1.45
CA ALA A 180 7.46 3.53 -2.23
C ALA A 180 6.68 2.22 -2.44
N LEU A 181 7.35 1.10 -2.66
CA LEU A 181 6.71 -0.22 -2.72
C LEU A 181 6.05 -0.54 -1.38
N ILE A 182 6.74 -0.32 -0.26
CA ILE A 182 6.22 -0.58 1.08
C ILE A 182 4.94 0.25 1.33
N SER A 183 5.01 1.57 1.19
CA SER A 183 3.87 2.46 1.46
C SER A 183 2.69 2.22 0.50
N ASN A 184 2.95 2.03 -0.80
CA ASN A 184 1.88 1.85 -1.78
C ASN A 184 1.25 0.46 -1.74
N PHE A 185 2.06 -0.58 -1.62
CA PHE A 185 1.58 -1.95 -1.61
C PHE A 185 0.80 -2.25 -0.33
N THR A 186 1.35 -1.94 0.85
CA THR A 186 0.62 -2.13 2.11
C THR A 186 -0.64 -1.28 2.17
N GLY A 187 -0.54 -0.02 1.72
CA GLY A 187 -1.68 0.90 1.61
C GLY A 187 -2.86 0.35 0.81
N GLN A 188 -2.57 -0.35 -0.29
CA GLN A 188 -3.58 -0.93 -1.18
C GLN A 188 -4.04 -2.31 -0.74
N TRP A 189 -3.12 -3.22 -0.44
CA TRP A 189 -3.45 -4.60 -0.09
C TRP A 189 -4.14 -4.70 1.27
N LEU A 190 -3.58 -4.04 2.30
CA LEU A 190 -4.12 -4.12 3.66
C LEU A 190 -5.20 -3.06 3.93
N GLY A 191 -5.47 -2.17 2.97
CA GLY A 191 -6.47 -1.12 3.10
C GLY A 191 -6.14 -0.04 4.14
N VAL A 192 -4.90 0.04 4.63
CA VAL A 192 -4.50 0.94 5.73
C VAL A 192 -4.66 2.43 5.40
N ARG A 193 -4.83 2.80 4.11
CA ARG A 193 -5.20 4.16 3.71
C ARG A 193 -6.53 4.62 4.30
N ALA A 194 -7.45 3.69 4.61
CA ALA A 194 -8.73 3.97 5.26
C ALA A 194 -8.58 4.53 6.69
N LEU A 195 -7.39 4.37 7.32
CA LEU A 195 -7.11 4.99 8.61
C LEU A 195 -7.25 6.51 8.55
N ARG A 196 -7.00 7.16 7.41
CA ARG A 196 -7.12 8.63 7.26
C ARG A 196 -8.53 9.16 7.52
N THR A 197 -9.54 8.32 7.30
CA THR A 197 -10.96 8.70 7.39
C THR A 197 -11.71 7.89 8.45
N SER A 198 -11.01 7.10 9.28
CA SER A 198 -11.66 6.37 10.37
C SER A 198 -12.02 7.33 11.50
N GLU A 199 -13.27 7.37 11.93
CA GLU A 199 -13.73 8.29 12.98
C GLU A 199 -14.36 7.52 14.15
N PRO A 200 -13.56 6.91 15.04
CA PRO A 200 -14.08 6.38 16.29
C PRO A 200 -14.79 7.46 17.11
N VAL A 201 -15.89 7.08 17.78
CA VAL A 201 -16.66 8.01 18.62
C VAL A 201 -15.80 8.45 19.81
N VAL A 202 -15.45 9.73 19.85
CA VAL A 202 -14.54 10.31 20.86
C VAL A 202 -14.98 10.02 22.29
N ASN A 203 -16.28 10.04 22.60
CA ASN A 203 -16.77 9.75 23.95
C ASN A 203 -16.58 8.28 24.37
N LEU A 204 -16.47 7.35 23.41
CA LEU A 204 -16.24 5.92 23.65
C LEU A 204 -14.75 5.57 23.58
N PHE A 205 -13.99 6.29 22.75
CA PHE A 205 -12.56 6.07 22.54
C PHE A 205 -11.79 7.41 22.69
N PRO A 206 -11.76 8.00 23.89
CA PRO A 206 -11.17 9.33 24.12
C PRO A 206 -9.65 9.34 23.86
N ASP A 207 -9.00 8.19 23.97
CA ASP A 207 -7.59 8.01 23.69
C ASP A 207 -7.31 7.68 22.21
N PHE A 208 -8.26 7.87 21.30
CA PHE A 208 -8.00 7.78 19.86
C PHE A 208 -7.81 9.18 19.27
N ASP A 209 -6.59 9.50 18.84
CA ASP A 209 -6.21 10.78 18.24
C ASP A 209 -5.47 10.58 16.90
N ASP A 210 -5.18 11.68 16.21
CA ASP A 210 -4.45 11.62 14.94
C ASP A 210 -3.01 11.13 15.08
N ASN A 211 -2.38 11.27 16.26
CA ASN A 211 -1.04 10.73 16.50
C ASN A 211 -1.07 9.20 16.56
N LEU A 212 -2.08 8.60 17.19
CA LEU A 212 -2.29 7.15 17.21
C LEU A 212 -2.62 6.63 15.81
N ARG A 213 -3.48 7.35 15.07
CA ARG A 213 -3.81 7.03 13.68
C ARG A 213 -2.57 6.99 12.78
N LEU A 214 -1.73 8.02 12.84
CA LEU A 214 -0.47 8.06 12.10
C LEU A 214 0.49 6.97 12.59
N ALA A 215 0.50 6.68 13.89
CA ALA A 215 1.35 5.65 14.45
C ALA A 215 0.95 4.24 13.99
N TYR A 216 -0.34 3.96 13.84
CA TYR A 216 -0.82 2.69 13.25
C TYR A 216 -0.39 2.51 11.81
N GLN A 217 -0.52 3.55 10.99
CA GLN A 217 -0.07 3.47 9.60
C GLN A 217 1.44 3.17 9.57
N ARG A 218 2.23 3.90 10.38
CA ARG A 218 3.68 3.75 10.41
C ARG A 218 4.14 2.41 10.99
N GLU A 219 3.45 1.85 11.98
CA GLU A 219 3.72 0.51 12.51
C GLU A 219 3.62 -0.55 11.40
N ILE A 220 2.53 -0.53 10.63
CA ILE A 220 2.29 -1.54 9.59
C ILE A 220 3.30 -1.37 8.44
N GLU A 221 3.60 -0.14 8.05
CA GLU A 221 4.64 0.16 7.06
C GLU A 221 6.01 -0.37 7.52
N LEU A 222 6.45 -0.07 8.74
CA LEU A 222 7.73 -0.55 9.28
C LEU A 222 7.76 -2.07 9.47
N PHE A 223 6.62 -2.66 9.83
CA PHE A 223 6.52 -4.11 9.93
C PHE A 223 6.72 -4.77 8.57
N PHE A 224 6.07 -4.28 7.51
CA PHE A 224 6.27 -4.78 6.15
C PHE A 224 7.65 -4.43 5.58
N ASP A 225 8.17 -3.24 5.88
CA ASP A 225 9.54 -2.81 5.56
C ASP A 225 10.58 -3.83 6.01
N SER A 226 10.45 -4.32 7.25
CA SER A 226 11.35 -5.36 7.78
C SER A 226 11.27 -6.67 6.98
N ILE A 227 10.14 -6.98 6.35
CA ILE A 227 10.00 -8.15 5.48
C ILE A 227 10.74 -7.95 4.17
N VAL A 228 10.64 -6.75 3.60
CA VAL A 228 11.24 -6.40 2.31
C VAL A 228 12.75 -6.24 2.42
N HIS A 229 13.22 -5.34 3.29
CA HIS A 229 14.63 -4.94 3.35
C HIS A 229 15.53 -5.95 4.06
N GLU A 230 14.99 -6.71 5.02
CA GLU A 230 15.74 -7.81 5.66
C GLU A 230 15.52 -9.16 4.93
N ASP A 231 14.77 -9.15 3.83
CA ASP A 231 14.42 -10.32 3.03
C ASP A 231 13.90 -11.49 3.88
N ARG A 232 12.92 -11.19 4.74
CA ARG A 232 12.27 -12.18 5.60
C ARG A 232 11.23 -12.98 4.85
N SER A 233 10.77 -14.07 5.46
CA SER A 233 9.62 -14.81 4.95
C SER A 233 8.38 -13.93 5.02
N VAL A 234 7.55 -13.93 3.97
CA VAL A 234 6.26 -13.26 4.07
C VAL A 234 5.34 -13.91 5.12
N VAL A 235 5.59 -15.16 5.50
CA VAL A 235 4.86 -15.85 6.59
C VAL A 235 5.07 -15.15 7.94
N ASP A 236 6.15 -14.40 8.12
CA ASP A 236 6.35 -13.56 9.33
C ASP A 236 5.29 -12.46 9.45
N LEU A 237 4.56 -12.13 8.38
CA LEU A 237 3.38 -11.26 8.46
C LEU A 237 2.25 -11.90 9.28
N LEU A 238 2.21 -13.23 9.41
CA LEU A 238 1.23 -13.92 10.24
C LEU A 238 1.68 -14.01 11.71
N ASP A 239 2.97 -14.25 11.96
CA ASP A 239 3.47 -14.67 13.30
C ASP A 239 4.69 -13.91 13.81
N GLY A 240 5.10 -12.83 13.16
CA GLY A 240 6.24 -12.01 13.57
C GLY A 240 6.15 -11.63 15.05
N GLY A 241 7.09 -12.15 15.87
CA GLY A 241 7.18 -11.93 17.31
C GLY A 241 7.71 -10.56 17.71
N TYR A 242 7.46 -9.55 16.90
CA TYR A 242 7.98 -8.20 17.06
C TYR A 242 7.04 -7.16 16.48
N THR A 243 7.25 -5.91 16.88
CA THR A 243 6.55 -4.77 16.29
C THR A 243 7.44 -3.52 16.29
N TYR A 244 6.94 -2.46 15.67
CA TYR A 244 7.55 -1.14 15.68
C TYR A 244 6.62 -0.14 16.35
N VAL A 245 7.10 0.48 17.43
CA VAL A 245 6.30 1.44 18.20
C VAL A 245 7.08 2.71 18.53
N ASN A 246 6.42 3.86 18.48
CA ASN A 246 6.84 5.06 19.19
C ASN A 246 6.15 5.11 20.57
N GLU A 247 6.43 6.14 21.38
CA GLU A 247 5.83 6.24 22.73
C GLU A 247 4.30 6.21 22.71
N ARG A 248 3.68 6.91 21.75
CA ARG A 248 2.22 7.02 21.66
C ARG A 248 1.56 5.66 21.46
N LEU A 249 2.10 4.85 20.56
CA LEU A 249 1.60 3.51 20.26
C LEU A 249 1.99 2.50 21.33
N ALA A 250 3.20 2.62 21.90
CA ALA A 250 3.65 1.76 22.99
C ALA A 250 2.74 1.87 24.21
N LYS A 251 2.34 3.09 24.59
CA LYS A 251 1.34 3.34 25.64
C LYS A 251 0.00 2.66 25.33
N HIS A 252 -0.48 2.80 24.09
CA HIS A 252 -1.73 2.17 23.65
C HIS A 252 -1.69 0.63 23.72
N TYR A 253 -0.52 0.05 23.46
CA TYR A 253 -0.33 -1.40 23.51
C TYR A 253 0.10 -1.95 24.88
N GLY A 254 0.35 -1.08 25.86
CA GLY A 254 0.89 -1.50 27.16
C GLY A 254 2.35 -1.96 27.11
N ILE A 255 3.14 -1.47 26.14
CA ILE A 255 4.58 -1.74 26.02
C ILE A 255 5.34 -0.69 26.85
N PRO A 256 6.03 -1.08 27.94
CA PRO A 256 6.73 -0.14 28.80
C PRO A 256 8.06 0.35 28.18
N ASN A 257 8.63 1.39 28.77
CA ASN A 257 10.01 1.87 28.51
C ASN A 257 10.30 2.39 27.09
N ILE A 258 9.28 2.89 26.37
CA ILE A 258 9.43 3.55 25.06
C ILE A 258 9.12 5.04 25.22
N TYR A 259 10.05 5.91 24.79
CA TYR A 259 9.95 7.37 24.98
C TYR A 259 10.19 8.13 23.67
N GLY A 260 9.43 9.19 23.44
CA GLY A 260 9.54 10.07 22.28
C GLY A 260 8.89 9.53 20.98
N PRO A 261 8.89 10.37 19.93
CA PRO A 261 8.13 10.14 18.69
C PRO A 261 8.78 9.14 17.73
N GLN A 262 10.06 8.79 17.96
CA GLN A 262 10.81 7.87 17.10
C GLN A 262 10.34 6.43 17.29
N PHE A 263 10.15 5.72 16.18
CA PHE A 263 9.79 4.31 16.18
C PHE A 263 10.96 3.43 16.56
N ARG A 264 10.69 2.36 17.31
CA ARG A 264 11.67 1.38 17.76
C ARG A 264 11.17 -0.02 17.48
N TYR A 265 12.09 -0.87 17.04
CA TYR A 265 11.88 -2.32 17.03
C TYR A 265 11.72 -2.80 18.48
N VAL A 266 10.68 -3.59 18.73
CA VAL A 266 10.41 -4.22 20.02
C VAL A 266 10.09 -5.70 19.79
N THR A 267 10.87 -6.59 20.39
CA THR A 267 10.50 -8.01 20.52
C THR A 267 9.33 -8.11 21.49
N LEU A 268 8.25 -8.77 21.05
CA LEU A 268 7.06 -8.95 21.87
C LEU A 268 7.31 -10.05 22.91
N PRO A 269 7.15 -9.75 24.20
CA PRO A 269 7.24 -10.76 25.25
C PRO A 269 6.00 -11.69 25.20
N PRO A 270 6.02 -12.86 25.85
CA PRO A 270 4.92 -13.83 25.81
C PRO A 270 3.56 -13.26 26.22
N GLU A 271 3.53 -12.30 27.14
CA GLU A 271 2.31 -11.63 27.62
C GLU A 271 1.66 -10.77 26.54
N LEU A 272 2.42 -10.40 25.50
CA LEU A 272 1.96 -9.66 24.34
C LEU A 272 1.81 -10.55 23.09
N ASP A 273 1.61 -11.86 23.27
CA ASP A 273 1.43 -12.81 22.17
C ASP A 273 0.27 -12.40 21.23
N MET A 274 -0.78 -11.76 21.76
CA MET A 274 -1.89 -11.24 20.95
C MET A 274 -1.46 -10.19 19.91
N ARG A 275 -0.31 -9.53 20.10
CA ARG A 275 0.20 -8.47 19.21
C ARG A 275 1.07 -8.97 18.05
N ARG A 276 1.34 -10.28 17.96
CA ARG A 276 2.22 -10.83 16.90
C ARG A 276 1.54 -10.81 15.54
N GLY A 277 2.34 -10.57 14.50
CA GLY A 277 1.88 -10.52 13.12
C GLY A 277 0.86 -9.42 12.82
N LEU A 278 0.23 -9.49 11.66
CA LEU A 278 -0.80 -8.55 11.20
C LEU A 278 -2.08 -8.64 12.04
N LEU A 279 -2.45 -9.83 12.52
CA LEU A 279 -3.63 -10.01 13.37
C LEU A 279 -3.55 -9.26 14.71
N GLY A 280 -2.36 -8.84 15.13
CA GLY A 280 -2.16 -8.08 16.37
C GLY A 280 -2.15 -6.55 16.20
N LYS A 281 -2.22 -6.05 14.96
CA LYS A 281 -2.04 -4.63 14.64
C LYS A 281 -3.35 -3.86 14.86
N GLY A 282 -3.31 -2.86 15.74
CA GLY A 282 -4.47 -2.03 16.10
C GLY A 282 -5.06 -1.29 14.91
N GLY A 283 -4.23 -0.84 13.96
CA GLY A 283 -4.70 -0.19 12.73
C GLY A 283 -5.64 -1.07 11.90
N LEU A 284 -5.40 -2.38 11.83
CA LEU A 284 -6.28 -3.30 11.13
C LEU A 284 -7.59 -3.54 11.89
N MET A 285 -7.57 -3.48 13.22
CA MET A 285 -8.77 -3.56 14.05
C MET A 285 -9.65 -2.32 13.86
N THR A 286 -9.03 -1.15 13.74
CA THR A 286 -9.74 0.11 13.54
C THR A 286 -10.46 0.17 12.20
N ILE A 287 -9.77 -0.12 11.09
CA ILE A 287 -10.38 -0.03 9.75
C ILE A 287 -11.44 -1.11 9.49
N THR A 288 -11.54 -2.12 10.36
CA THR A 288 -12.52 -3.20 10.27
C THR A 288 -13.63 -3.11 11.31
N SER A 289 -13.70 -2.01 12.07
CA SER A 289 -14.71 -1.76 13.08
C SER A 289 -15.65 -0.62 12.68
N ALA A 290 -16.79 -0.50 13.37
CA ALA A 290 -17.63 0.68 13.26
C ALA A 290 -17.10 1.79 14.19
N ALA A 291 -17.59 3.02 14.00
CA ALA A 291 -17.18 4.17 14.82
C ALA A 291 -17.40 3.95 16.32
N ALA A 292 -18.48 3.29 16.71
CA ALA A 292 -18.88 3.14 18.12
C ALA A 292 -18.57 1.77 18.73
N HIS A 293 -18.28 0.75 17.91
CA HIS A 293 -18.18 -0.64 18.38
C HIS A 293 -17.40 -1.52 17.39
N THR A 294 -16.99 -2.70 17.84
CA THR A 294 -16.37 -3.72 16.98
C THR A 294 -17.34 -4.22 15.91
N SER A 295 -16.82 -4.85 14.85
CA SER A 295 -17.66 -5.52 13.84
C SER A 295 -17.05 -6.86 13.43
N PRO A 296 -17.40 -7.97 14.12
CA PRO A 296 -16.90 -9.30 13.76
C PRO A 296 -17.21 -9.70 12.31
N VAL A 297 -18.35 -9.24 11.78
CA VAL A 297 -18.77 -9.49 10.40
C VAL A 297 -17.82 -8.80 9.41
N THR A 298 -17.62 -7.49 9.56
CA THR A 298 -16.74 -6.71 8.69
C THR A 298 -15.29 -7.16 8.82
N ARG A 299 -14.82 -7.38 10.05
CA ARG A 299 -13.48 -7.87 10.36
C ARG A 299 -13.22 -9.24 9.79
N GLY A 300 -14.13 -10.19 10.02
CA GLY A 300 -14.07 -11.54 9.47
C GLY A 300 -14.01 -11.51 7.94
N LYS A 301 -14.91 -10.78 7.28
CA LYS A 301 -14.92 -10.62 5.82
C LYS A 301 -13.59 -10.06 5.31
N SER A 302 -13.12 -8.97 5.91
CA SER A 302 -11.87 -8.33 5.52
C SER A 302 -10.68 -9.28 5.69
N PHE A 303 -10.62 -10.01 6.80
CA PHE A 303 -9.49 -10.89 7.10
C PHE A 303 -9.52 -12.15 6.23
N LEU A 304 -10.69 -12.72 5.97
CA LEU A 304 -10.82 -13.79 4.99
C LEU A 304 -10.29 -13.37 3.61
N GLN A 305 -10.64 -12.17 3.15
CA GLN A 305 -10.17 -11.65 1.88
C GLN A 305 -8.67 -11.36 1.88
N THR A 306 -8.15 -10.76 2.96
CA THR A 306 -6.74 -10.35 3.08
C THR A 306 -5.81 -11.54 3.27
N PHE A 307 -6.20 -12.55 4.06
CA PHE A 307 -5.35 -13.69 4.42
C PHE A 307 -5.61 -14.94 3.59
N MET A 308 -6.85 -15.18 3.16
CA MET A 308 -7.22 -16.38 2.39
C MET A 308 -7.55 -16.09 0.93
N GLY A 309 -7.68 -14.81 0.54
CA GLY A 309 -7.96 -14.43 -0.85
C GLY A 309 -9.38 -14.76 -1.30
N VAL A 310 -10.28 -15.05 -0.36
CA VAL A 310 -11.68 -15.40 -0.64
C VAL A 310 -12.55 -14.18 -0.36
N SER A 311 -13.23 -13.69 -1.40
CA SER A 311 -14.26 -12.66 -1.25
C SER A 311 -15.62 -13.32 -1.04
N PRO A 312 -16.28 -13.14 0.12
CA PRO A 312 -17.67 -13.58 0.27
C PRO A 312 -18.58 -12.74 -0.64
N PRO A 313 -19.79 -13.24 -0.97
CA PRO A 313 -20.76 -12.49 -1.75
C PRO A 313 -21.17 -11.20 -1.04
N ASP A 314 -21.63 -10.23 -1.82
CA ASP A 314 -22.19 -9.00 -1.26
C ASP A 314 -23.45 -9.28 -0.44
N PRO A 315 -23.71 -8.48 0.61
CA PRO A 315 -24.91 -8.64 1.41
C PRO A 315 -26.17 -8.47 0.55
N PRO A 316 -27.25 -9.23 0.82
CA PRO A 316 -28.52 -9.04 0.14
C PRO A 316 -29.03 -7.59 0.28
N PRO A 317 -29.78 -7.05 -0.70
CA PRO A 317 -30.44 -5.76 -0.53
C PRO A 317 -31.36 -5.74 0.70
N ASN A 318 -31.46 -4.60 1.38
CA ASN A 318 -32.37 -4.37 2.51
C ASN A 318 -32.15 -5.30 3.72
N VAL A 319 -30.89 -5.55 4.12
CA VAL A 319 -30.60 -6.27 5.38
C VAL A 319 -31.27 -5.55 6.56
N PRO A 320 -32.19 -6.22 7.30
CA PRO A 320 -32.83 -5.63 8.47
C PRO A 320 -31.80 -5.26 9.54
N LYS A 321 -32.03 -4.17 10.27
CA LYS A 321 -31.22 -3.87 11.46
C LYS A 321 -31.34 -5.01 12.48
N PRO A 322 -30.30 -5.29 13.28
CA PRO A 322 -30.40 -6.23 14.39
C PRO A 322 -31.61 -5.91 15.29
N LYS A 323 -32.26 -6.96 15.79
CA LYS A 323 -33.40 -6.80 16.71
C LYS A 323 -32.92 -6.18 18.03
N GLU A 324 -33.77 -5.37 18.66
CA GLU A 324 -33.49 -4.83 19.99
C GLU A 324 -33.37 -5.97 21.01
N PRO A 325 -32.47 -5.85 22.01
CA PRO A 325 -32.32 -6.86 23.05
C PRO A 325 -33.60 -7.01 23.88
N PRO A 326 -33.91 -8.25 24.34
CA PRO A 326 -35.07 -8.49 25.19
C PRO A 326 -34.93 -7.76 26.54
N VAL A 327 -36.03 -7.15 26.98
CA VAL A 327 -36.17 -6.52 28.31
C VAL A 327 -36.44 -7.60 29.34
N ASP A 328 -35.76 -7.57 30.49
CA ASP A 328 -36.05 -8.50 31.58
C ASP A 328 -37.38 -8.16 32.29
N LEU A 329 -37.82 -9.06 33.19
CA LEU A 329 -39.07 -8.90 33.97
C LEU A 329 -39.06 -7.69 34.92
N THR A 330 -37.91 -7.03 35.11
CA THR A 330 -37.75 -5.82 35.94
C THR A 330 -37.72 -4.53 35.12
N GLY A 331 -37.86 -4.62 33.79
CA GLY A 331 -37.79 -3.46 32.90
C GLY A 331 -36.37 -3.04 32.55
N ASN A 332 -35.35 -3.80 32.97
CA ASN A 332 -33.96 -3.51 32.64
C ASN A 332 -33.54 -4.26 31.37
N THR A 333 -32.85 -3.58 30.48
CA THR A 333 -32.16 -4.20 29.34
C THR A 333 -30.69 -4.37 29.70
N LYS A 334 -30.25 -5.60 29.90
CA LYS A 334 -28.80 -5.87 29.87
C LYS A 334 -28.34 -5.61 28.44
N THR A 335 -27.38 -4.71 28.25
CA THR A 335 -26.78 -4.49 26.92
C THR A 335 -26.16 -5.80 26.47
N PRO A 336 -26.59 -6.38 25.33
CA PRO A 336 -26.04 -7.62 24.84
C PRO A 336 -24.58 -7.40 24.43
N THR A 337 -23.77 -8.44 24.60
CA THR A 337 -22.45 -8.50 23.96
C THR A 337 -22.58 -8.45 22.45
N MET A 338 -21.50 -8.12 21.75
CA MET A 338 -21.45 -8.18 20.28
C MET A 338 -21.76 -9.58 19.76
N ARG A 339 -21.32 -10.63 20.46
CA ARG A 339 -21.67 -12.03 20.15
C ARG A 339 -23.17 -12.28 20.27
N GLU A 340 -23.79 -11.88 21.38
CA GLU A 340 -25.24 -12.05 21.58
C GLU A 340 -26.03 -11.25 20.53
N THR A 341 -25.58 -10.05 20.18
CA THR A 341 -26.17 -9.23 19.12
C THR A 341 -26.14 -9.94 17.77
N LEU A 342 -25.02 -10.57 17.40
CA LEU A 342 -24.90 -11.36 16.18
C LEU A 342 -25.78 -12.61 16.21
N ALA A 343 -25.84 -13.31 17.34
CA ALA A 343 -26.71 -14.47 17.52
C ALA A 343 -28.20 -14.13 17.32
N LEU A 344 -28.65 -12.96 17.78
CA LEU A 344 -30.00 -12.45 17.53
C LEU A 344 -30.25 -12.14 16.05
N HIS A 345 -29.22 -11.69 15.33
CA HIS A 345 -29.28 -11.41 13.90
C HIS A 345 -29.31 -12.70 13.05
N HIS A 346 -28.62 -13.76 13.49
CA HIS A 346 -28.51 -15.06 12.81
C HIS A 346 -29.75 -15.95 12.83
N THR A 347 -30.91 -15.41 13.21
CA THR A 347 -32.17 -16.15 13.19
C THR A 347 -32.65 -16.47 11.76
N ASN A 348 -32.05 -15.89 10.71
CA ASN A 348 -32.31 -16.24 9.32
C ASN A 348 -31.26 -17.26 8.81
N PRO A 349 -31.66 -18.49 8.45
CA PRO A 349 -30.74 -19.54 7.98
C PRO A 349 -29.89 -19.16 6.75
N THR A 350 -30.42 -18.30 5.86
CA THR A 350 -29.69 -17.83 4.67
C THR A 350 -28.51 -16.94 5.04
N CYS A 351 -28.69 -16.06 6.03
CA CYS A 351 -27.62 -15.17 6.52
C CYS A 351 -26.53 -15.99 7.24
N ALA A 352 -26.94 -16.95 8.07
CA ALA A 352 -26.04 -17.79 8.84
C ALA A 352 -25.07 -18.61 7.96
N SER A 353 -25.56 -19.12 6.82
CA SER A 353 -24.74 -19.92 5.89
C SER A 353 -23.53 -19.15 5.34
N CYS A 354 -23.73 -17.91 4.88
CA CYS A 354 -22.64 -17.08 4.39
C CYS A 354 -21.75 -16.56 5.52
N HIS A 355 -22.32 -16.20 6.67
CA HIS A 355 -21.56 -15.68 7.82
C HIS A 355 -20.63 -16.74 8.43
N ALA A 356 -21.04 -18.01 8.42
CA ALA A 356 -20.21 -19.12 8.88
C ALA A 356 -18.84 -19.19 8.18
N LEU A 357 -18.70 -18.60 6.99
CA LEU A 357 -17.45 -18.55 6.24
C LEU A 357 -16.38 -17.65 6.87
N PHE A 358 -16.77 -16.56 7.53
CA PHE A 358 -15.84 -15.50 7.93
C PHE A 358 -16.06 -14.95 9.34
N GLU A 359 -17.28 -14.97 9.85
CA GLU A 359 -17.60 -14.39 11.16
C GLU A 359 -16.81 -15.04 12.32
N PRO A 360 -16.59 -16.37 12.36
CA PRO A 360 -15.76 -16.97 13.40
C PRO A 360 -14.33 -16.41 13.46
N MET A 361 -13.76 -15.95 12.33
CA MET A 361 -12.45 -15.28 12.32
C MET A 361 -12.52 -13.90 12.98
N GLY A 362 -13.58 -13.14 12.73
CA GLY A 362 -13.78 -11.83 13.36
C GLY A 362 -14.08 -11.94 14.85
N ILE A 363 -14.85 -12.96 15.23
CA ILE A 363 -15.17 -13.30 16.62
C ILE A 363 -13.91 -13.68 17.42
N ALA A 364 -13.00 -14.46 16.82
CA ALA A 364 -11.73 -14.81 17.46
C ALA A 364 -10.83 -13.58 17.75
N LEU A 365 -11.19 -12.40 17.23
CA LEU A 365 -10.49 -11.14 17.45
C LEU A 365 -11.26 -10.18 18.36
N GLU A 366 -12.38 -10.60 18.97
CA GLU A 366 -13.22 -9.68 19.76
C GLU A 366 -12.59 -9.15 21.04
N ASN A 367 -11.52 -9.78 21.52
CA ASN A 367 -10.67 -9.22 22.56
C ASN A 367 -9.95 -7.92 22.13
N PHE A 368 -9.94 -7.57 20.84
CA PHE A 368 -9.61 -6.23 20.37
C PHE A 368 -10.87 -5.37 20.24
N ASP A 369 -10.87 -4.22 20.90
CA ASP A 369 -11.92 -3.22 20.75
C ASP A 369 -11.88 -2.52 19.36
N ALA A 370 -12.77 -1.55 19.14
CA ALA A 370 -12.88 -0.85 17.87
C ALA A 370 -11.63 -0.02 17.52
N VAL A 371 -10.77 0.28 18.48
CA VAL A 371 -9.51 1.02 18.29
C VAL A 371 -8.29 0.14 18.56
N GLY A 372 -8.46 -1.19 18.60
CA GLY A 372 -7.37 -2.14 18.74
C GLY A 372 -6.78 -2.28 20.14
N THR A 373 -7.42 -1.75 21.19
CA THR A 373 -7.07 -2.01 22.60
C THR A 373 -7.44 -3.44 22.96
N TRP A 374 -6.61 -4.10 23.79
CA TRP A 374 -6.95 -5.42 24.31
C TRP A 374 -7.91 -5.32 25.50
N ARG A 375 -8.93 -6.18 25.53
CA ARG A 375 -9.97 -6.25 26.57
C ARG A 375 -10.41 -7.69 26.81
N THR A 376 -10.92 -7.95 28.01
CA THR A 376 -11.50 -9.24 28.43
C THR A 376 -13.01 -9.16 28.66
N LEU A 377 -13.57 -7.94 28.70
CA LEU A 377 -14.99 -7.69 28.92
C LEU A 377 -15.59 -6.90 27.76
N ASP A 378 -16.85 -7.17 27.47
CA ASP A 378 -17.73 -6.40 26.61
C ASP A 378 -18.86 -5.81 27.45
N GLY A 379 -18.74 -4.51 27.75
CA GLY A 379 -19.40 -3.92 28.92
C GLY A 379 -18.97 -4.65 30.19
N ASP A 380 -19.95 -5.19 30.93
CA ASP A 380 -19.71 -5.96 32.15
C ASP A 380 -19.63 -7.48 31.92
N SER A 381 -19.72 -7.95 30.66
CA SER A 381 -19.79 -9.37 30.34
C SER A 381 -18.44 -9.91 29.84
N PRO A 382 -17.99 -11.10 30.26
CA PRO A 382 -16.80 -11.73 29.69
C PRO A 382 -16.90 -11.92 28.19
N ILE A 383 -15.81 -11.65 27.48
CA ILE A 383 -15.71 -11.92 26.04
C ILE A 383 -15.53 -13.42 25.84
N ASP A 384 -16.46 -14.01 25.09
CA ASP A 384 -16.27 -15.30 24.43
C ASP A 384 -15.70 -15.04 23.04
N ALA A 385 -14.47 -15.49 22.78
CA ALA A 385 -13.79 -15.40 21.49
C ALA A 385 -13.71 -16.77 20.76
N THR A 386 -14.52 -17.74 21.18
CA THR A 386 -14.53 -19.08 20.58
C THR A 386 -15.33 -19.14 19.27
N GLY A 387 -14.88 -19.94 18.31
CA GLY A 387 -15.55 -20.10 17.02
C GLY A 387 -15.20 -21.41 16.34
N VAL A 388 -15.93 -21.75 15.29
CA VAL A 388 -15.65 -22.92 14.44
C VAL A 388 -15.49 -22.44 13.00
N LEU A 389 -14.32 -22.65 12.43
CA LEU A 389 -14.01 -22.31 11.04
C LEU A 389 -14.67 -23.30 10.07
N VAL A 390 -14.69 -22.97 8.78
CA VAL A 390 -15.37 -23.76 7.74
C VAL A 390 -14.84 -25.19 7.56
N ASP A 391 -13.59 -25.44 7.95
CA ASP A 391 -12.99 -26.78 7.94
C ASP A 391 -13.26 -27.57 9.23
N GLY A 392 -14.05 -27.01 10.15
CA GLY A 392 -14.36 -27.59 11.45
C GLY A 392 -13.33 -27.28 12.55
N THR A 393 -12.26 -26.53 12.24
CA THR A 393 -11.26 -26.16 13.25
C THR A 393 -11.88 -25.25 14.30
N LYS A 394 -11.73 -25.62 15.58
CA LYS A 394 -12.11 -24.78 16.70
C LYS A 394 -11.03 -23.73 16.94
N VAL A 395 -11.44 -22.47 17.06
CA VAL A 395 -10.58 -21.36 17.47
C VAL A 395 -11.11 -20.78 18.78
N ASP A 396 -10.19 -20.29 19.58
CA ASP A 396 -10.38 -19.52 20.81
C ASP A 396 -9.35 -18.38 20.80
N GLY A 397 -9.80 -17.18 20.43
CA GLY A 397 -8.96 -16.00 20.38
C GLY A 397 -7.94 -15.95 19.23
N VAL A 398 -7.18 -14.84 19.20
CA VAL A 398 -6.25 -14.51 18.11
C VAL A 398 -5.11 -15.51 17.95
N ALA A 399 -4.61 -16.08 19.04
CA ALA A 399 -3.46 -16.99 18.99
C ALA A 399 -3.80 -18.31 18.27
N SER A 400 -4.97 -18.88 18.53
CA SER A 400 -5.43 -20.10 17.85
C SER A 400 -5.81 -19.83 16.39
N LEU A 401 -6.42 -18.67 16.08
CA LEU A 401 -6.68 -18.24 14.71
C LEU A 401 -5.37 -18.09 13.91
N ARG A 402 -4.36 -17.47 14.51
CA ARG A 402 -3.02 -17.35 13.94
C ARG A 402 -2.40 -18.73 13.69
N GLY A 403 -2.51 -19.65 14.65
CA GLY A 403 -2.07 -21.04 14.50
C GLY A 403 -2.73 -21.75 13.32
N TRP A 404 -4.03 -21.52 13.09
CA TRP A 404 -4.74 -22.06 11.93
C TRP A 404 -4.22 -21.47 10.61
N LEU A 405 -4.03 -20.15 10.52
CA LEU A 405 -3.46 -19.50 9.33
C LEU A 405 -2.05 -20.01 9.03
N LEU A 406 -1.23 -20.26 10.06
CA LEU A 406 0.11 -20.82 9.91
C LEU A 406 0.10 -22.25 9.37
N LYS A 407 -0.87 -23.08 9.79
CA LYS A 407 -1.02 -24.44 9.27
C LYS A 407 -1.32 -24.45 7.76
N GLY A 408 -2.03 -23.44 7.26
CA GLY A 408 -2.33 -23.22 5.84
C GLY A 408 -1.53 -22.06 5.22
N SER A 409 -0.27 -21.85 5.65
CA SER A 409 0.49 -20.65 5.25
C SER A 409 0.77 -20.57 3.74
N ASP A 410 0.75 -21.69 3.03
CA ASP A 410 0.89 -21.74 1.56
C ASP A 410 -0.24 -20.97 0.86
N GLN A 411 -1.47 -21.07 1.36
CA GLN A 411 -2.59 -20.27 0.87
C GLN A 411 -2.36 -18.78 1.13
N PHE A 412 -1.85 -18.41 2.30
CA PHE A 412 -1.50 -17.02 2.58
C PHE A 412 -0.41 -16.51 1.61
N VAL A 413 0.66 -17.27 1.40
CA VAL A 413 1.72 -16.91 0.44
C VAL A 413 1.16 -16.77 -0.98
N ARG A 414 0.19 -17.61 -1.36
CA ARG A 414 -0.51 -17.48 -2.65
C ARG A 414 -1.26 -16.15 -2.76
N VAL A 415 -1.94 -15.71 -1.70
CA VAL A 415 -2.60 -14.39 -1.67
C VAL A 415 -1.57 -13.27 -1.78
N VAL A 416 -0.48 -13.32 -1.02
CA VAL A 416 0.61 -12.33 -1.12
C VAL A 416 1.15 -12.26 -2.55
N THR A 417 1.39 -13.42 -3.16
CA THR A 417 1.89 -13.53 -4.54
C THR A 417 0.90 -12.96 -5.56
N GLU A 418 -0.39 -13.26 -5.42
CA GLU A 418 -1.44 -12.71 -6.28
C GLU A 418 -1.54 -11.18 -6.16
N ARG A 419 -1.52 -10.64 -4.94
CA ARG A 419 -1.58 -9.20 -4.70
C ARG A 419 -0.33 -8.51 -5.21
N LEU A 420 0.85 -9.11 -5.00
CA LEU A 420 2.11 -8.59 -5.51
C LEU A 420 2.17 -8.62 -7.05
N LEU A 421 1.63 -9.67 -7.68
CA LEU A 421 1.51 -9.76 -9.14
C LEU A 421 0.54 -8.71 -9.69
N THR A 422 -0.61 -8.50 -9.03
CA THR A 422 -1.57 -7.43 -9.36
C THR A 422 -0.87 -6.06 -9.35
N TYR A 423 -0.12 -5.79 -8.28
CA TYR A 423 0.62 -4.54 -8.12
C TYR A 423 1.74 -4.38 -9.16
N ALA A 424 2.48 -5.46 -9.46
CA ALA A 424 3.56 -5.47 -10.44
C ALA A 424 3.07 -5.22 -11.88
N LEU A 425 1.93 -5.80 -12.25
CA LEU A 425 1.35 -5.69 -13.59
C LEU A 425 0.47 -4.43 -13.77
N GLY A 426 -0.03 -3.85 -12.68
CA GLY A 426 -0.97 -2.72 -12.73
C GLY A 426 -2.36 -3.10 -13.26
N ARG A 427 -2.71 -4.39 -13.23
CA ARG A 427 -4.03 -4.94 -13.59
C ARG A 427 -4.41 -6.07 -12.65
N GLY A 428 -5.70 -6.39 -12.57
CA GLY A 428 -6.17 -7.57 -11.85
C GLY A 428 -5.56 -8.87 -12.40
N VAL A 429 -5.31 -9.81 -11.51
CA VAL A 429 -4.95 -11.20 -11.86
C VAL A 429 -6.20 -11.92 -12.35
N GLU A 430 -6.07 -12.64 -13.46
CA GLU A 430 -7.15 -13.43 -14.04
C GLU A 430 -6.92 -14.94 -13.84
N PHE A 431 -7.91 -15.77 -14.18
CA PHE A 431 -7.81 -17.23 -14.00
C PHE A 431 -6.57 -17.84 -14.69
N GLN A 432 -6.19 -17.26 -15.83
CA GLN A 432 -5.03 -17.64 -16.64
C GLN A 432 -3.67 -17.30 -16.03
N ASP A 433 -3.62 -16.36 -15.07
CA ASP A 433 -2.40 -16.02 -14.33
C ASP A 433 -2.18 -16.98 -13.13
N MET A 434 -3.21 -17.71 -12.68
CA MET A 434 -3.12 -18.57 -11.49
C MET A 434 -2.10 -19.72 -11.59
N PRO A 435 -1.80 -20.32 -12.76
CA PRO A 435 -0.66 -21.23 -12.89
C PRO A 435 0.67 -20.57 -12.52
N LEU A 436 0.89 -19.31 -12.93
CA LEU A 436 2.09 -18.55 -12.57
C LEU A 436 2.13 -18.26 -11.06
N VAL A 437 1.00 -17.83 -10.47
CA VAL A 437 0.95 -17.60 -9.01
C VAL A 437 1.37 -18.87 -8.25
N ARG A 438 0.83 -20.04 -8.64
CA ARG A 438 1.20 -21.33 -8.01
C ARG A 438 2.65 -21.71 -8.24
N SER A 439 3.21 -21.47 -9.44
CA SER A 439 4.62 -21.78 -9.70
C SER A 439 5.55 -20.93 -8.85
N VAL A 440 5.28 -19.61 -8.71
CA VAL A 440 6.07 -18.72 -7.87
C VAL A 440 6.01 -19.13 -6.39
N VAL A 441 4.84 -19.52 -5.88
CA VAL A 441 4.69 -20.04 -4.51
C VAL A 441 5.53 -21.32 -4.33
N ASN A 442 5.44 -22.27 -5.27
CA ASN A 442 6.18 -23.53 -5.18
C ASN A 442 7.70 -23.32 -5.27
N GLU A 443 8.16 -22.47 -6.18
CA GLU A 443 9.58 -22.17 -6.40
C GLU A 443 10.20 -21.35 -5.26
N SER A 444 9.40 -20.58 -4.53
CA SER A 444 9.87 -19.82 -3.36
C SER A 444 9.87 -20.64 -2.06
N ALA A 445 9.21 -21.79 -2.01
CA ALA A 445 9.14 -22.65 -0.82
C ALA A 445 10.52 -23.12 -0.31
N PRO A 446 11.47 -23.58 -1.15
CA PRO A 446 12.82 -23.95 -0.70
C PRO A 446 13.57 -22.78 -0.04
N ASN A 447 13.26 -21.55 -0.45
CA ASN A 447 13.81 -20.32 0.14
C ASN A 447 12.94 -19.77 1.28
N ARG A 448 12.03 -20.58 1.84
CA ARG A 448 11.12 -20.22 2.94
C ARG A 448 10.26 -18.99 2.65
N TYR A 449 9.79 -18.83 1.40
CA TYR A 449 8.91 -17.72 1.00
C TYR A 449 9.48 -16.32 1.29
N ARG A 450 10.80 -16.18 1.19
CA ARG A 450 11.49 -14.89 1.26
C ARG A 450 10.91 -13.90 0.26
N PHE A 451 10.76 -12.64 0.67
CA PHE A 451 10.15 -11.61 -0.17
C PHE A 451 10.85 -11.48 -1.54
N THR A 452 12.19 -11.48 -1.57
CA THR A 452 12.95 -11.42 -2.83
C THR A 452 12.65 -12.61 -3.74
N SER A 453 12.37 -13.80 -3.20
CA SER A 453 12.05 -14.98 -4.01
C SER A 453 10.73 -14.82 -4.76
N LEU A 454 9.72 -14.21 -4.12
CA LEU A 454 8.43 -13.90 -4.76
C LEU A 454 8.60 -12.84 -5.85
N VAL A 455 9.31 -11.75 -5.54
CA VAL A 455 9.61 -10.69 -6.52
C VAL A 455 10.36 -11.26 -7.72
N MET A 456 11.38 -12.09 -7.50
CA MET A 456 12.15 -12.69 -8.58
C MET A 456 11.31 -13.65 -9.42
N GLY A 457 10.42 -14.44 -8.81
CA GLY A 457 9.49 -15.30 -9.53
C GLY A 457 8.56 -14.51 -10.46
N ILE A 458 8.03 -13.37 -9.99
CA ILE A 458 7.20 -12.47 -10.81
C ILE A 458 8.04 -11.83 -11.92
N VAL A 459 9.18 -11.23 -11.60
CA VAL A 459 10.01 -10.50 -12.56
C VAL A 459 10.56 -11.42 -13.64
N LYS A 460 10.90 -12.69 -13.33
CA LYS A 460 11.37 -13.69 -14.31
C LYS A 460 10.23 -14.28 -15.16
N SER A 461 8.97 -14.00 -14.83
CA SER A 461 7.82 -14.61 -15.50
C SER A 461 7.53 -14.05 -16.89
N PRO A 462 6.88 -14.84 -17.77
CA PRO A 462 6.34 -14.34 -19.03
C PRO A 462 5.34 -13.19 -18.84
N ALA A 463 4.51 -13.22 -17.79
CA ALA A 463 3.53 -12.16 -17.53
C ALA A 463 4.20 -10.79 -17.33
N PHE A 464 5.40 -10.76 -16.74
CA PHE A 464 6.14 -9.52 -16.50
C PHE A 464 7.08 -9.13 -17.66
N GLN A 465 7.57 -10.08 -18.46
CA GLN A 465 8.56 -9.81 -19.52
C GLN A 465 8.00 -9.86 -20.95
N MET A 466 6.75 -10.29 -21.11
CA MET A 466 6.12 -10.45 -22.42
C MET A 466 4.85 -9.60 -22.49
N ASN A 467 4.46 -9.30 -23.72
CA ASN A 467 3.15 -8.80 -24.09
C ASN A 467 2.56 -9.65 -25.19
N MET A 468 1.29 -9.43 -25.48
CA MET A 468 0.61 -9.94 -26.66
C MET A 468 0.15 -8.75 -27.48
N LYS A 469 0.31 -8.81 -28.80
CA LYS A 469 -0.30 -7.83 -29.68
C LYS A 469 -1.81 -8.00 -29.65
N THR A 470 -2.51 -6.99 -29.16
CA THR A 470 -3.97 -6.93 -29.17
C THR A 470 -4.46 -6.28 -30.47
N GLU A 471 -5.71 -6.49 -30.84
CA GLU A 471 -6.33 -5.68 -31.88
C GLU A 471 -6.33 -4.20 -31.42
N GLU A 472 -6.10 -3.28 -32.36
CA GLU A 472 -6.33 -1.85 -32.07
C GLU A 472 -7.81 -1.69 -31.71
N ALA A 473 -8.08 -1.18 -30.51
CA ALA A 473 -9.45 -0.88 -30.12
C ALA A 473 -10.02 0.12 -31.13
N ALA A 474 -11.12 -0.24 -31.81
CA ALA A 474 -11.84 0.71 -32.65
C ALA A 474 -12.13 1.96 -31.82
N PRO A 475 -11.98 3.18 -32.37
CA PRO A 475 -12.32 4.39 -31.64
C PRO A 475 -13.72 4.23 -31.09
N GLN A 476 -13.87 4.22 -29.76
CA GLN A 476 -15.18 4.31 -29.14
C GLN A 476 -15.79 5.61 -29.67
N GLN A 477 -16.77 5.48 -30.58
CA GLN A 477 -17.60 6.61 -30.94
C GLN A 477 -18.16 7.15 -29.64
N ALA A 478 -17.73 8.35 -29.26
CA ALA A 478 -18.27 9.07 -28.13
C ALA A 478 -19.79 9.07 -28.30
N ALA A 479 -20.49 8.31 -27.45
CA ALA A 479 -21.93 8.38 -27.35
C ALA A 479 -22.26 9.83 -26.97
N ARG A 480 -22.97 10.51 -27.87
CA ARG A 480 -23.48 11.86 -27.68
C ARG A 480 -24.51 11.91 -26.57
#